data_AF-X1IU93-F1
#
_entry.id   AF-X1IU93-F1
#
_cell.length_a   1.000
_cell.length_b   1.000
_cell.length_c   1.000
_cell.angle_alpha   90.00
_cell.angle_beta   90.00
_cell.angle_gamma   90.00
#
_symmetry.space_group_name_H-M   'P 1'
#
loop_
_entity.id
_entity.type
_entity.pdbx_description
1 polymer ?
#
loop_
_entity_poly.entity_id
_entity_poly.type
_entity_poly.pdbx_seq_one_letter_code
_entity_poly.pdbx_strand_id
1 'polypeptide(L)'
;NYLLKKGLINSPVLFLWVEPLGVGGHILYIDPENGGCYDCSFNEKGNFVYSISNITESFQKRESGCQSTFLPYSSLTVEQFALIASKIISSLLENRPNTSALFTWLGDIEEFEKSGHKINPEYDAQLPYRMIEKQIMRRGSCSVCGNLKTVV
;
A
#
# COMPACT_ATOMS: atom_id res chain seq x y z
N ASN A 1 -12.20 4.17 3.16
CA ASN A 1 -12.66 4.42 1.77
C ASN A 1 -14.17 4.71 1.63
N TYR A 2 -15.05 4.33 2.57
CA TYR A 2 -16.51 4.52 2.41
C TYR A 2 -16.94 5.96 2.03
N LEU A 3 -16.40 6.98 2.71
CA LEU A 3 -16.74 8.39 2.46
C LEU A 3 -16.37 8.84 1.04
N LEU A 4 -15.17 8.47 0.56
CA LEU A 4 -14.74 8.70 -0.83
C LEU A 4 -15.67 8.02 -1.84
N LYS A 5 -15.96 6.72 -1.64
CA LYS A 5 -16.87 5.97 -2.55
C LYS A 5 -18.26 6.59 -2.66
N LYS A 6 -18.74 7.22 -1.59
CA LYS A 6 -20.05 7.88 -1.54
C LYS A 6 -20.03 9.34 -2.01
N GLY A 7 -18.87 9.88 -2.40
CA GLY A 7 -18.73 11.29 -2.78
C GLY A 7 -19.02 12.26 -1.63
N LEU A 8 -18.93 11.80 -0.38
CA LEU A 8 -19.14 12.64 0.81
C LEU A 8 -17.91 13.49 1.13
N ILE A 9 -16.75 13.08 0.62
CA ILE A 9 -15.51 13.86 0.64
C ILE A 9 -14.92 13.89 -0.77
N ASN A 10 -14.55 15.09 -1.22
CA ASN A 10 -13.99 15.35 -2.55
C ASN A 10 -12.57 15.93 -2.44
N SER A 11 -11.89 15.69 -1.32
CA SER A 11 -10.48 16.02 -1.15
C SER A 11 -9.63 14.78 -1.36
N PRO A 12 -8.37 14.92 -1.82
CA PRO A 12 -7.46 13.78 -1.87
C PRO A 12 -7.28 13.12 -0.51
N VAL A 13 -7.17 11.79 -0.51
CA VAL A 13 -7.03 10.99 0.71
C VAL A 13 -5.79 10.12 0.61
N LEU A 14 -5.05 10.05 1.71
CA LEU A 14 -3.91 9.18 1.88
C LEU A 14 -4.29 7.96 2.71
N PHE A 15 -3.88 6.78 2.24
CA PHE A 15 -3.93 5.55 3.00
C PHE A 15 -2.51 5.07 3.23
N LEU A 16 -2.15 4.77 4.48
CA LEU A 16 -0.82 4.33 4.84
C LEU A 16 -0.89 3.04 5.66
N TRP A 17 -0.02 2.08 5.35
CA TRP A 17 0.14 0.88 6.16
C TRP A 17 1.52 0.25 5.94
N VAL A 18 1.93 -0.60 6.87
CA VAL A 18 3.14 -1.42 6.82
C VAL A 18 2.72 -2.86 6.57
N GLU A 19 3.50 -3.60 5.81
CA GLU A 19 3.29 -5.03 5.59
C GLU A 19 3.82 -5.89 6.76
N PRO A 20 3.33 -7.15 6.89
CA PRO A 20 3.84 -8.08 7.90
C PRO A 20 5.37 -8.22 7.88
N LEU A 21 5.94 -8.49 9.06
CA LEU A 21 7.40 -8.64 9.27
C LEU A 21 8.23 -7.41 8.91
N GLY A 22 7.58 -6.30 8.55
CA GLY A 22 8.29 -5.06 8.23
C GLY A 22 9.01 -5.10 6.89
N VAL A 23 8.61 -5.99 5.98
CA VAL A 23 9.17 -6.11 4.63
C VAL A 23 9.05 -4.82 3.81
N GLY A 24 8.11 -3.95 4.20
CA GLY A 24 7.98 -2.60 3.67
C GLY A 24 6.64 -1.97 4.03
N GLY A 25 6.27 -0.91 3.34
CA GLY A 25 5.02 -0.18 3.58
C GLY A 25 4.58 0.60 2.36
N HIS A 26 3.36 1.13 2.43
CA HIS A 26 2.69 1.74 1.30
C HIS A 26 2.03 3.05 1.69
N ILE A 27 2.09 4.01 0.77
CA ILE A 27 1.39 5.29 0.83
C ILE A 27 0.57 5.39 -0.45
N LEU A 28 -0.74 5.26 -0.33
CA LEU A 28 -1.65 5.33 -1.45
C LEU A 28 -2.36 6.69 -1.42
N TYR A 29 -1.96 7.57 -2.34
CA TYR A 29 -2.61 8.85 -2.61
C TYR A 29 -3.75 8.63 -3.60
N ILE A 30 -4.97 8.91 -3.17
CA ILE A 30 -6.16 8.87 -4.01
C ILE A 30 -6.62 10.28 -4.30
N ASP A 31 -6.52 10.65 -5.57
CA ASP A 31 -7.20 11.82 -6.11
C ASP A 31 -8.66 11.43 -6.45
N PRO A 32 -9.67 12.16 -5.96
CA PRO A 32 -11.07 11.79 -6.15
C PRO A 32 -11.56 11.99 -7.59
N GLU A 33 -10.87 12.82 -8.38
CA GLU A 33 -11.29 13.17 -9.74
C GLU A 33 -10.53 12.33 -10.79
N ASN A 34 -9.23 12.10 -10.56
CA ASN A 34 -8.30 11.63 -11.57
C ASN A 34 -7.54 10.36 -11.16
N GLY A 35 -7.47 9.40 -12.08
CA GLY A 35 -6.88 8.08 -11.84
C GLY A 35 -7.84 7.06 -11.22
N GLY A 36 -7.29 5.96 -10.75
CA GLY A 36 -8.03 4.85 -10.14
C GLY A 36 -8.32 5.09 -8.66
N CYS A 37 -9.51 4.69 -8.21
CA CYS A 37 -9.87 4.78 -6.80
C CYS A 37 -9.10 3.74 -5.96
N TYR A 38 -9.25 3.82 -4.63
CA TYR A 38 -8.68 2.84 -3.70
C TYR A 38 -8.94 1.38 -4.09
N ASP A 39 -10.16 1.03 -4.55
CA ASP A 39 -10.47 -0.35 -4.93
C ASP A 39 -9.75 -0.81 -6.20
N CYS A 40 -9.27 0.13 -7.04
CA CYS A 40 -8.41 -0.21 -8.17
C CYS A 40 -7.05 -0.76 -7.72
N SER A 41 -6.70 -0.68 -6.43
CA SER A 41 -5.48 -1.29 -5.88
C SER A 41 -5.70 -2.69 -5.31
N PHE A 42 -6.92 -3.22 -5.37
CA PHE A 42 -7.28 -4.52 -4.83
C PHE A 42 -7.86 -5.43 -5.93
N ASN A 43 -7.77 -6.74 -5.73
CA ASN A 43 -8.46 -7.71 -6.57
C ASN A 43 -9.86 -8.06 -6.01
N GLU A 44 -10.61 -8.89 -6.73
CA GLU A 44 -11.97 -9.30 -6.35
C GLU A 44 -12.03 -10.06 -5.01
N LYS A 45 -10.92 -10.65 -4.58
CA LYS A 45 -10.78 -11.33 -3.28
C LYS A 45 -10.44 -10.36 -2.14
N GLY A 46 -10.30 -9.07 -2.43
CA GLY A 46 -9.92 -8.05 -1.47
C GLY A 46 -8.43 -8.00 -1.16
N ASN A 47 -7.58 -8.72 -1.92
CA ASN A 47 -6.14 -8.68 -1.72
C ASN A 47 -5.54 -7.46 -2.40
N PHE A 48 -4.62 -6.81 -1.71
CA PHE A 48 -3.82 -5.73 -2.29
C PHE A 48 -2.90 -6.28 -3.37
N VAL A 49 -2.98 -5.74 -4.58
CA VAL A 49 -2.30 -6.31 -5.75
C VAL A 49 -0.83 -5.88 -5.90
N TYR A 50 -0.40 -4.89 -5.13
CA TYR A 50 0.98 -4.38 -5.12
C TYR A 50 1.68 -4.76 -3.81
N SER A 51 1.29 -5.89 -3.22
CA SER A 51 1.85 -6.35 -1.96
C SER A 51 3.30 -6.75 -2.16
N ILE A 52 4.20 -6.44 -1.22
CA ILE A 52 5.60 -6.84 -1.30
C ILE A 52 5.74 -8.32 -0.96
N SER A 53 5.13 -8.73 0.15
CA SER A 53 5.07 -10.12 0.59
C SER A 53 4.13 -10.96 -0.28
N ASN A 54 4.47 -12.24 -0.44
CA ASN A 54 3.60 -13.18 -1.11
C ASN A 54 2.40 -13.53 -0.22
N ILE A 55 1.18 -13.21 -0.68
CA ILE A 55 -0.09 -13.37 0.04
C ILE A 55 -0.40 -14.81 0.50
N THR A 56 0.31 -15.81 -0.03
CA THR A 56 0.12 -17.22 0.37
C THR A 56 0.68 -17.57 1.74
N GLU A 57 1.44 -16.66 2.38
CA GLU A 57 2.09 -16.91 3.65
C GLU A 57 1.27 -16.42 4.86
N SER A 58 1.19 -17.24 5.91
CA SER A 58 0.59 -16.86 7.20
C SER A 58 1.65 -16.24 8.11
N PHE A 59 1.56 -14.93 8.33
CA PHE A 59 2.52 -14.17 9.14
C PHE A 59 2.15 -14.02 10.62
N GLN A 60 1.04 -14.62 11.05
CA GLN A 60 0.55 -14.52 12.42
C GLN A 60 1.44 -15.32 13.38
N LYS A 61 2.04 -14.64 14.38
CA LYS A 61 2.74 -15.30 15.49
C LYS A 61 1.89 -15.22 16.76
N ARG A 62 2.00 -16.25 17.60
CA ARG A 62 1.36 -16.34 18.93
C ARG A 62 2.46 -16.32 19.98
N GLU A 63 2.30 -15.52 21.03
CA GLU A 63 3.17 -15.64 22.20
C GLU A 63 2.75 -16.85 23.03
N SER A 64 3.72 -17.67 23.41
CA SER A 64 3.49 -18.83 24.28
C SER A 64 2.98 -18.35 25.65
N GLY A 65 1.66 -18.42 25.88
CA GLY A 65 1.02 -18.12 27.16
C GLY A 65 -0.11 -17.08 27.12
N CYS A 66 -0.27 -16.33 26.02
CA CYS A 66 -1.34 -15.34 25.85
C CYS A 66 -2.13 -15.59 24.55
N GLN A 67 -3.46 -15.39 24.57
CA GLN A 67 -4.33 -15.56 23.39
C GLN A 67 -4.14 -14.45 22.33
N SER A 68 -3.21 -13.51 22.52
CA SER A 68 -2.94 -12.44 21.57
C SER A 68 -2.10 -12.91 20.38
N THR A 69 -2.70 -12.87 19.19
CA THR A 69 -1.99 -12.99 17.92
C THR A 69 -1.53 -11.60 17.46
N PHE A 70 -0.28 -11.47 17.03
CA PHE A 70 0.22 -10.20 16.46
C PHE A 70 1.03 -10.46 15.18
N LEU A 71 1.17 -9.40 14.38
CA LEU A 71 2.09 -9.38 13.24
C LEU A 71 3.44 -8.86 13.75
N PRO A 72 4.51 -9.65 13.67
CA PRO A 72 5.82 -9.15 14.06
C PRO A 72 6.23 -8.05 13.07
N TYR A 73 6.73 -6.94 13.56
CA TYR A 73 7.55 -5.99 12.83
C TYR A 73 8.35 -5.19 13.85
N SER A 74 9.58 -4.79 13.52
CA SER A 74 10.39 -4.04 14.47
C SER A 74 9.82 -2.63 14.65
N SER A 75 9.88 -2.08 15.88
CA SER A 75 9.50 -0.67 16.11
C SER A 75 10.31 0.27 15.22
N LEU A 76 11.58 -0.06 14.98
CA LEU A 76 12.48 0.68 14.09
C LEU A 76 11.96 0.73 12.65
N THR A 77 11.39 -0.37 12.13
CA THR A 77 10.80 -0.40 10.78
C THR A 77 9.63 0.57 10.70
N VAL A 78 8.75 0.57 11.70
CA VAL A 78 7.58 1.46 11.74
C VAL A 78 8.03 2.93 11.82
N GLU A 79 9.03 3.23 12.64
CA GLU A 79 9.62 4.57 12.75
C GLU A 79 10.27 5.04 11.44
N GLN A 80 11.02 4.16 10.76
CA GLN A 80 11.60 4.46 9.45
C GLN A 80 10.52 4.74 8.41
N PHE A 81 9.49 3.89 8.34
CA PHE A 81 8.37 4.11 7.43
C PHE A 81 7.63 5.41 7.76
N ALA A 82 7.40 5.72 9.03
CA ALA A 82 6.75 6.97 9.44
C ALA A 82 7.55 8.21 9.03
N LEU A 83 8.88 8.17 9.14
CA LEU A 83 9.76 9.25 8.68
C LEU A 83 9.69 9.43 7.16
N ILE A 84 9.75 8.34 6.40
CA ILE A 84 9.67 8.35 4.94
C ILE A 84 8.29 8.83 4.50
N ALA A 85 7.23 8.32 5.12
CA ALA A 85 5.87 8.75 4.87
C ALA A 85 5.69 10.25 5.12
N SER A 86 6.23 10.77 6.22
CA SER A 86 6.17 12.20 6.52
C SER A 86 6.83 13.05 5.43
N LYS A 87 7.97 12.60 4.88
CA LYS A 87 8.63 13.29 3.75
C LYS A 87 7.79 13.26 2.48
N ILE A 88 7.21 12.12 2.14
CA ILE A 88 6.31 11.99 0.97
C ILE A 88 5.08 12.86 1.15
N ILE A 89 4.44 12.85 2.32
CA ILE A 89 3.28 13.68 2.62
C ILE A 89 3.64 15.18 2.48
N SER A 90 4.78 15.61 3.00
CA SER A 90 5.25 17.00 2.83
C SER A 90 5.37 17.35 1.34
N SER A 91 5.99 16.48 0.54
CA SER A 91 6.12 16.68 -0.90
C SER A 91 4.77 16.74 -1.63
N LEU A 92 3.81 15.91 -1.24
CA LEU A 92 2.45 15.90 -1.79
C LEU A 92 1.64 17.14 -1.40
N LEU A 93 1.92 17.75 -0.25
CA LEU A 93 1.30 18.99 0.18
C LEU A 93 1.85 20.20 -0.57
N GLU A 94 3.16 20.19 -0.89
CA GLU A 94 3.81 21.23 -1.69
C GLU A 94 3.43 21.14 -3.17
N ASN A 95 3.46 19.92 -3.72
CA ASN A 95 3.18 19.63 -5.11
C ASN A 95 2.14 18.52 -5.21
N ARG A 96 0.86 18.92 -5.16
CA ARG A 96 -0.26 17.99 -5.23
C ARG A 96 -0.30 17.33 -6.62
N PRO A 97 -0.18 16.00 -6.73
CA PRO A 97 -0.38 15.31 -7.99
C PRO A 97 -1.85 15.40 -8.40
N ASN A 98 -2.08 15.56 -9.70
CA ASN A 98 -3.41 15.57 -10.29
C ASN A 98 -3.91 14.16 -10.63
N THR A 99 -3.25 13.10 -10.16
CA THR A 99 -3.66 11.71 -10.39
C THR A 99 -3.35 10.86 -9.16
N SER A 100 -4.13 9.79 -8.98
CA SER A 100 -3.88 8.80 -7.92
C SER A 100 -2.53 8.11 -8.09
N ALA A 101 -1.80 7.92 -6.99
CA ALA A 101 -0.44 7.38 -6.98
C ALA A 101 -0.21 6.46 -5.77
N LEU A 102 0.66 5.47 -5.94
CA LEU A 102 1.13 4.58 -4.90
C LEU A 102 2.64 4.74 -4.75
N PHE A 103 3.06 4.98 -3.52
CA PHE A 103 4.46 4.92 -3.11
C PHE A 103 4.64 3.66 -2.27
N THR A 104 5.48 2.76 -2.73
CA THR A 104 5.88 1.55 -2.00
C THR A 104 7.29 1.74 -1.48
N TRP A 105 7.42 1.74 -0.16
CA TRP A 105 8.70 1.69 0.52
C TRP A 105 9.08 0.22 0.76
N LEU A 106 10.24 -0.19 0.26
CA LEU A 106 10.82 -1.49 0.55
C LEU A 106 11.67 -1.39 1.81
N GLY A 107 11.43 -2.27 2.77
CA GLY A 107 12.28 -2.45 3.95
C GLY A 107 13.49 -3.33 3.62
N ASP A 108 13.89 -4.18 4.57
CA ASP A 108 14.94 -5.16 4.36
C ASP A 108 14.39 -6.42 3.67
N ILE A 109 14.16 -6.30 2.36
CA ILE A 109 13.62 -7.41 1.57
C ILE A 109 14.58 -8.60 1.48
N GLU A 110 15.90 -8.36 1.58
CA GLU A 110 16.89 -9.43 1.59
C GLU A 110 16.84 -10.25 2.88
N GLU A 111 16.77 -9.58 4.04
CA GLU A 111 16.62 -10.27 5.33
C GLU A 111 15.27 -11.02 5.41
N PHE A 112 14.21 -10.41 4.87
CA PHE A 112 12.91 -11.06 4.76
C PHE A 112 13.00 -12.38 3.98
N GLU A 113 13.65 -12.38 2.81
CA GLU A 113 13.87 -13.61 2.03
C GLU A 113 14.82 -14.61 2.72
N LYS A 114 15.92 -14.15 3.34
CA LYS A 114 16.85 -14.99 4.12
C LYS A 114 16.15 -15.72 5.27
N SER A 115 15.12 -15.11 5.85
CA SER A 115 14.31 -15.73 6.90
C SER A 115 13.29 -16.77 6.38
N GLY A 116 13.29 -17.05 5.08
CA GLY A 116 12.51 -18.12 4.43
C GLY A 116 11.17 -17.67 3.85
N HIS A 117 10.88 -16.37 3.89
CA HIS A 117 9.67 -15.79 3.30
C HIS A 117 9.87 -15.42 1.83
N LYS A 118 8.78 -15.27 1.08
CA LYS A 118 8.82 -14.91 -0.34
C LYS A 118 8.24 -13.53 -0.59
N ILE A 119 8.90 -12.77 -1.45
CA ILE A 119 8.34 -11.54 -2.01
C ILE A 119 7.61 -11.83 -3.34
N ASN A 120 6.79 -10.88 -3.79
CA ASN A 120 6.16 -10.97 -5.10
C ASN A 120 7.17 -10.63 -6.23
N PRO A 121 7.08 -11.29 -7.40
CA PRO A 121 8.07 -11.14 -8.48
C PRO A 121 8.28 -9.73 -9.02
N GLU A 122 7.32 -8.81 -8.81
CA GLU A 122 7.47 -7.40 -9.17
C GLU A 122 8.65 -6.73 -8.42
N TYR A 123 9.10 -7.33 -7.31
CA TYR A 123 10.15 -6.80 -6.43
C TYR A 123 11.49 -7.55 -6.49
N ASP A 124 11.60 -8.67 -7.20
CA ASP A 124 12.81 -9.54 -7.20
C ASP A 124 14.10 -8.82 -7.62
N ALA A 125 14.00 -7.84 -8.52
CA ALA A 125 15.16 -7.09 -9.03
C ALA A 125 15.43 -5.77 -8.26
N GLN A 126 14.76 -5.55 -7.13
CA GLN A 126 14.86 -4.32 -6.36
C GLN A 126 15.90 -4.43 -5.25
N LEU A 127 16.42 -3.27 -4.83
CA LEU A 127 17.30 -3.18 -3.67
C LEU A 127 16.47 -2.85 -2.41
N PRO A 128 16.91 -3.31 -1.22
CA PRO A 128 16.28 -2.94 0.04
C PRO A 128 16.35 -1.42 0.30
N TYR A 129 15.45 -0.92 1.15
CA TYR A 129 15.36 0.49 1.56
C TYR A 129 15.12 1.48 0.41
N ARG A 130 14.39 1.04 -0.64
CA ARG A 130 14.05 1.86 -1.81
C ARG A 130 12.59 2.31 -1.82
N MET A 131 12.35 3.40 -2.52
CA MET A 131 11.01 3.90 -2.83
C MET A 131 10.69 3.59 -4.29
N ILE A 132 9.50 3.03 -4.51
CA ILE A 132 8.94 2.78 -5.84
C ILE A 132 7.65 3.57 -5.96
N GLU A 133 7.51 4.35 -7.02
CA GLU A 133 6.29 5.09 -7.32
C GLU A 133 5.56 4.48 -8.51
N LYS A 134 4.23 4.41 -8.41
CA LYS A 134 3.36 3.89 -9.46
C LYS A 134 2.08 4.72 -9.54
N GLN A 135 1.70 5.12 -10.76
CA GLN A 135 0.38 5.70 -10.97
C GLN A 135 -0.72 4.64 -10.83
N ILE A 136 -1.79 5.00 -10.13
CA ILE A 136 -2.96 4.13 -9.99
C ILE A 136 -3.98 4.49 -11.06
N MET A 137 -4.17 3.55 -11.99
CA MET A 137 -5.08 3.70 -13.12
C MET A 137 -6.46 3.11 -12.81
N ARG A 138 -7.50 3.64 -13.46
CA ARG A 138 -8.84 3.06 -13.42
C ARG A 138 -8.80 1.68 -14.06
N ARG A 139 -9.43 0.70 -13.40
CA ARG A 139 -9.65 -0.63 -13.96
C ARG A 139 -11.09 -0.77 -14.42
N GLY A 140 -11.31 -1.31 -15.62
CA GLY A 140 -12.65 -1.57 -16.15
C GLY A 140 -13.46 -2.54 -15.29
N SER A 141 -12.80 -3.48 -14.60
CA SER A 141 -13.42 -4.43 -13.67
C SER A 141 -13.70 -3.85 -12.27
N CYS A 142 -13.30 -2.60 -12.00
CA CYS A 142 -13.54 -2.00 -10.68
C CYS A 142 -15.03 -1.70 -10.48
N SER A 143 -15.63 -2.17 -9.40
CA SER A 143 -17.05 -1.94 -9.10
C SER A 143 -17.40 -0.46 -8.88
N VAL A 144 -16.41 0.37 -8.50
CA VAL A 144 -16.57 1.82 -8.32
C VAL A 144 -16.26 2.57 -9.60
N CYS A 145 -15.09 2.33 -10.22
CA CYS A 145 -14.66 3.08 -11.41
C CYS A 145 -15.27 2.57 -12.73
N GLY A 146 -15.52 1.26 -12.85
CA GLY A 146 -16.06 0.64 -14.07
C GLY A 146 -17.51 1.02 -14.38
N ASN A 147 -18.25 1.50 -13.37
CA ASN A 147 -19.61 2.01 -13.52
C ASN A 147 -19.68 3.53 -13.75
N LEU A 148 -18.55 4.24 -13.68
CA LEU A 148 -18.50 5.66 -14.02
C LEU A 148 -18.45 5.77 -15.55
N LYS A 149 -19.64 5.91 -16.15
CA LYS A 149 -19.75 6.45 -17.51
C LYS A 149 -18.92 7.73 -17.55
N THR A 150 -18.03 7.83 -18.53
CA THR A 150 -17.35 9.06 -18.92
C THR A 150 -18.39 10.17 -18.89
N VAL A 151 -18.24 11.11 -17.95
CA VAL A 151 -19.02 12.35 -18.01
C VAL A 151 -18.46 13.08 -19.21
N VAL A 152 -19.28 13.09 -20.27
CA VAL A 152 -19.19 13.71 -21.60
C VAL A 152 -17.95 14.56 -21.85
#